data_AF-A0A5J4YN69-F1
#
_entry.id   AF-A0A5J4YN69-F1
#
_cell.length_a   1.000
_cell.length_b   1.000
_cell.length_c   1.000
_cell.angle_alpha   90.00
_cell.angle_beta   90.00
_cell.angle_gamma   90.00
#
_symmetry.space_group_name_H-M   'P 1'
#
loop_
_entity.id
_entity.type
_entity.pdbx_description
1 polymer ?
#
loop_
_entity_poly.entity_id
_entity_poly.type
_entity_poly.pdbx_seq_one_letter_code
_entity_poly.pdbx_strand_id
1 'polypeptide(L)'
;MAFVATSVQAPVGSRLNYVEKLACTPRTRGCVPTQRGARLISAPRSVAMNAATGSAAPRGGIPGLWHRIHAKLGVFAWFVPLVVFAALFIGAFEYKQNELQKFKDTVAQLPATDHVSSIELLGLRDKYLRAPEFNTEVDNVEGKRASVAIYHALLSEFGVINARAAEKGLLLYGPFVEEARRKPGSHPNIDLLFRVLDEPQVVLVGQINTL
;
A
#
# COMPACT_ATOMS: atom_id res chain seq x y z
N MET A 1 32.84 -57.22 24.42
CA MET A 1 31.49 -57.70 24.08
C MET A 1 30.56 -56.50 24.20
N ALA A 2 30.46 -55.69 23.14
CA ALA A 2 29.47 -55.76 22.05
C ALA A 2 28.32 -54.75 22.30
N PHE A 3 28.44 -53.59 21.64
CA PHE A 3 27.39 -52.59 21.45
C PHE A 3 26.21 -53.20 20.68
N VAL A 4 24.97 -52.89 21.08
CA VAL A 4 23.80 -53.07 20.23
C VAL A 4 23.24 -51.68 19.91
N ALA A 5 23.56 -51.21 18.70
CA ALA A 5 22.92 -50.06 18.07
C ALA A 5 21.64 -50.55 17.39
N THR A 6 20.49 -49.98 17.74
CA THR A 6 19.24 -50.21 17.00
C THR A 6 19.06 -49.05 16.03
N SER A 7 19.46 -49.26 14.78
CA SER A 7 19.20 -48.34 13.66
C SER A 7 17.77 -48.54 13.16
N VAL A 8 16.97 -47.47 13.14
CA VAL A 8 15.70 -47.44 12.41
C VAL A 8 16.01 -46.98 10.98
N GLN A 9 15.95 -47.93 10.06
CA GLN A 9 16.12 -47.74 8.62
C GLN A 9 14.96 -46.92 8.03
N ALA A 10 15.28 -45.87 7.27
CA ALA A 10 14.35 -45.20 6.37
C ALA A 10 14.04 -46.08 5.14
N PRO A 11 12.80 -46.10 4.63
CA PRO A 11 12.50 -46.83 3.39
C PRO A 11 13.00 -46.05 2.16
N VAL A 12 13.92 -46.70 1.44
CA VAL A 12 14.38 -46.32 0.09
C VAL A 12 13.41 -46.88 -0.94
N GLY A 13 12.84 -46.00 -1.77
CA GLY A 13 12.55 -46.28 -3.18
C GLY A 13 11.20 -46.94 -3.53
N SER A 14 10.27 -46.13 -4.02
CA SER A 14 9.32 -46.57 -5.06
C SER A 14 8.95 -45.38 -5.95
N ARG A 15 9.62 -45.34 -7.12
CA ARG A 15 9.25 -44.51 -8.28
C ARG A 15 7.97 -45.07 -8.93
N LEU A 16 7.33 -44.20 -9.73
CA LEU A 16 6.28 -44.43 -10.73
C LEU A 16 4.85 -44.42 -10.14
N ASN A 17 3.91 -43.54 -10.53
CA ASN A 17 3.63 -43.01 -11.85
C ASN A 17 3.11 -41.57 -11.81
N TYR A 18 3.84 -40.67 -12.46
CA TYR A 18 3.37 -39.39 -12.94
C TYR A 18 2.50 -39.68 -14.17
N VAL A 19 1.21 -39.35 -14.13
CA VAL A 19 0.36 -39.52 -15.32
C VAL A 19 0.76 -38.48 -16.34
N GLU A 20 1.50 -38.99 -17.31
CA GLU A 20 1.89 -38.44 -18.58
C GLU A 20 0.68 -37.92 -19.38
N LYS A 21 0.68 -36.62 -19.67
CA LYS A 21 0.18 -36.07 -20.94
C LYS A 21 1.12 -34.96 -21.42
N LEU A 22 2.30 -35.38 -21.86
CA LEU A 22 3.12 -34.62 -22.80
C LEU A 22 3.53 -35.56 -23.92
N ALA A 23 2.66 -35.69 -24.91
CA ALA A 23 3.03 -36.32 -26.17
C ALA A 23 3.86 -35.31 -26.99
N CYS A 24 5.17 -35.47 -26.98
CA CYS A 24 6.08 -34.93 -28.00
C CYS A 24 7.15 -35.98 -28.29
N THR A 25 6.89 -36.83 -29.28
CA THR A 25 7.92 -37.68 -29.89
C THR A 25 8.73 -36.90 -30.93
N PRO A 26 10.01 -37.24 -31.15
CA PRO A 26 10.91 -36.46 -31.99
C PRO A 26 10.78 -36.84 -33.47
N ARG A 27 11.34 -35.95 -34.29
CA ARG A 27 11.84 -36.11 -35.66
C ARG A 27 11.00 -35.44 -36.76
N THR A 28 11.71 -34.52 -37.42
CA THR A 28 11.40 -33.80 -38.67
C THR A 28 10.45 -32.60 -38.59
N ARG A 29 11.08 -31.43 -38.76
CA ARG A 29 10.59 -30.20 -39.41
C ARG A 29 9.32 -29.53 -38.84
N GLY A 30 9.55 -28.41 -38.15
CA GLY A 30 8.74 -27.18 -38.17
C GLY A 30 7.22 -27.30 -37.97
N CYS A 31 6.74 -26.96 -36.78
CA CYS A 31 5.33 -26.62 -36.58
C CYS A 31 5.12 -25.10 -36.64
N VAL A 32 4.29 -24.72 -37.60
CA VAL A 32 3.80 -23.38 -37.94
C VAL A 32 2.62 -23.02 -37.01
N PRO A 33 2.53 -21.79 -36.49
CA PRO A 33 1.30 -21.33 -35.82
C PRO A 33 0.19 -21.04 -36.83
N THR A 34 -0.96 -21.69 -36.61
CA THR A 34 -2.23 -21.46 -37.29
C THR A 34 -2.67 -20.00 -37.13
N GLN A 35 -2.83 -19.28 -38.24
CA GLN A 35 -3.50 -17.99 -38.27
C GLN A 35 -5.01 -18.20 -38.42
N ARG A 36 -5.80 -17.60 -37.52
CA ARG A 36 -7.24 -17.44 -37.68
C ARG A 36 -7.58 -15.94 -37.68
N GLY A 37 -7.69 -15.41 -38.89
CA GLY A 37 -8.63 -14.36 -39.32
C GLY A 37 -8.68 -13.03 -38.58
N ALA A 38 -7.94 -12.03 -39.07
CA ALA A 38 -8.34 -10.63 -38.98
C ALA A 38 -8.48 -10.07 -40.40
N ARG A 39 -9.72 -9.75 -40.76
CA ARG A 39 -10.14 -9.25 -42.07
C ARG A 39 -9.69 -7.80 -42.21
N LEU A 40 -8.81 -7.51 -43.17
CA LEU A 40 -8.46 -6.15 -43.58
C LEU A 40 -9.63 -5.55 -44.38
N ILE A 41 -10.23 -4.48 -43.87
CA ILE A 41 -11.16 -3.65 -44.64
C ILE A 41 -10.38 -2.41 -45.08
N SER A 42 -10.21 -2.30 -46.39
CA SER A 42 -9.55 -1.21 -47.12
C SER A 42 -10.29 0.12 -46.96
N ALA A 43 -9.54 1.20 -46.75
CA ALA A 43 -10.04 2.57 -46.87
C ALA A 43 -10.12 3.01 -48.35
N PRO A 44 -11.22 3.65 -48.81
CA PRO A 44 -11.24 4.33 -50.10
C PRO A 44 -10.66 5.74 -50.03
N ARG A 45 -10.09 6.13 -51.17
CA ARG A 45 -9.28 7.32 -51.45
C ARG A 45 -10.18 8.52 -51.80
N SER A 46 -9.85 9.69 -51.23
CA SER A 46 -10.02 11.08 -51.72
C SER A 46 -11.19 11.45 -52.65
N VAL A 47 -12.03 12.40 -52.20
CA VAL A 47 -12.73 13.37 -53.07
C VAL A 47 -12.64 14.77 -52.44
N ALA A 48 -12.41 15.75 -53.30
CA ALA A 48 -12.07 17.14 -53.01
C ALA A 48 -13.27 18.02 -52.60
N MET A 49 -12.90 19.14 -51.97
CA MET A 49 -13.53 20.47 -51.87
C MET A 49 -14.99 20.66 -52.31
N ASN A 50 -15.76 21.29 -51.43
CA ASN A 50 -16.59 22.44 -51.81
C ASN A 50 -16.67 23.44 -50.65
N ALA A 51 -16.25 24.67 -50.95
CA ALA A 51 -16.53 25.85 -50.16
C ALA A 51 -18.02 26.21 -50.33
N ALA A 52 -18.75 26.26 -49.22
CA ALA A 52 -20.10 26.83 -49.17
C ALA A 52 -20.13 27.91 -48.08
N THR A 53 -20.09 29.14 -48.59
CA THR A 53 -20.73 30.36 -48.07
C THR A 53 -21.77 30.19 -46.96
N GLY A 54 -21.61 30.98 -45.90
CA GLY A 54 -22.72 31.74 -45.30
C GLY A 54 -23.36 31.17 -44.03
N SER A 55 -22.87 31.61 -42.87
CA SER A 55 -23.77 32.12 -41.81
C SER A 55 -22.99 32.97 -40.82
N ALA A 56 -23.26 34.26 -40.89
CA ALA A 56 -22.81 35.24 -39.93
C ALA A 56 -23.42 34.95 -38.55
N ALA A 57 -22.58 34.77 -37.53
CA ALA A 57 -23.01 34.79 -36.15
C ALA A 57 -23.42 36.23 -35.76
N PRO A 58 -24.57 36.43 -35.08
CA PRO A 58 -24.97 37.75 -34.64
C PRO A 58 -24.01 38.25 -33.56
N ARG A 59 -23.25 39.31 -33.87
CA ARG A 59 -22.57 40.14 -32.86
C ARG A 59 -23.62 41.00 -32.16
N GLY A 60 -24.38 40.38 -31.26
CA GLY A 60 -25.27 41.06 -30.32
C GLY A 60 -24.56 41.22 -28.98
N GLY A 61 -23.75 42.26 -28.85
CA GLY A 61 -23.19 42.65 -27.56
C GLY A 61 -24.30 43.12 -26.62
N ILE A 62 -24.37 42.55 -25.43
CA ILE A 62 -24.99 43.21 -24.27
C ILE A 62 -23.86 43.63 -23.32
N PRO A 63 -23.11 44.71 -23.62
CA PRO A 63 -22.18 45.28 -22.65
C PRO A 63 -23.01 46.09 -21.65
N GLY A 64 -23.39 45.49 -20.53
CA GLY A 64 -23.88 46.29 -19.40
C GLY A 64 -24.89 45.65 -18.46
N LEU A 65 -25.44 44.46 -18.74
CA LEU A 65 -26.39 43.86 -17.80
C LEU A 65 -25.69 43.30 -16.55
N TRP A 66 -24.52 42.69 -16.73
CA TRP A 66 -23.70 42.19 -15.61
C TRP A 66 -23.18 43.31 -14.71
N HIS A 67 -22.76 44.45 -15.26
CA HIS A 67 -22.30 45.60 -14.47
C HIS A 67 -23.42 46.26 -13.64
N ARG A 68 -24.69 46.17 -14.07
CA ARG A 68 -25.83 46.73 -13.32
C ARG A 68 -26.27 45.85 -12.14
N ILE A 69 -25.97 44.56 -12.15
CA ILE A 69 -26.24 43.66 -11.03
C ILE A 69 -25.19 43.88 -9.92
N HIS A 70 -23.91 44.07 -10.28
CA HIS A 70 -22.86 44.40 -9.32
C HIS A 70 -23.01 45.78 -8.65
N ALA A 71 -23.72 46.70 -9.29
CA ALA A 71 -23.89 48.07 -8.78
C ALA A 71 -24.96 48.22 -7.67
N LYS A 72 -25.81 47.21 -7.43
CA LYS A 72 -26.90 47.30 -6.43
C LYS A 72 -26.69 46.44 -5.17
N LEU A 73 -25.72 45.55 -5.17
CA LEU A 73 -25.33 44.74 -4.01
C LEU A 73 -23.87 45.08 -3.74
N GLY A 74 -23.63 46.02 -2.82
CA GLY A 74 -22.32 46.60 -2.56
C GLY A 74 -21.22 45.57 -2.30
N VAL A 75 -19.98 46.09 -2.21
CA VAL A 75 -18.66 45.45 -1.95
C VAL A 75 -18.65 44.16 -1.09
N PHE A 76 -19.67 43.95 -0.26
CA PHE A 76 -19.94 42.75 0.52
C PHE A 76 -20.01 41.42 -0.27
N ALA A 77 -20.53 41.41 -1.49
CA ALA A 77 -20.75 40.16 -2.24
C ALA A 77 -19.46 39.50 -2.80
N TRP A 78 -18.33 40.22 -2.82
CA TRP A 78 -17.02 39.67 -3.22
C TRP A 78 -16.24 39.02 -2.06
N PHE A 79 -16.55 39.37 -0.80
CA PHE A 79 -15.84 38.87 0.38
C PHE A 79 -16.47 37.60 0.98
N VAL A 80 -17.77 37.40 0.83
CA VAL A 80 -18.49 36.21 1.34
C VAL A 80 -17.95 34.88 0.78
N PRO A 81 -17.68 34.71 -0.54
CA PRO A 81 -17.09 33.47 -1.01
C PRO A 81 -15.70 33.22 -0.41
N LEU A 82 -14.89 34.26 -0.17
CA LEU A 82 -13.53 34.12 0.36
C LEU A 82 -13.51 33.67 1.83
N VAL A 83 -14.43 34.16 2.66
CA VAL A 83 -14.56 33.74 4.07
C VAL A 83 -15.13 32.33 4.20
N VAL A 84 -16.13 31.96 3.38
CA VAL A 84 -16.71 30.60 3.38
C VAL A 84 -15.75 29.57 2.77
N PHE A 85 -15.00 29.92 1.71
CA PHE A 85 -13.93 29.07 1.19
C PHE A 85 -12.82 28.88 2.21
N ALA A 86 -12.39 29.95 2.90
CA ALA A 86 -11.35 29.88 3.92
C ALA A 86 -11.77 28.96 5.07
N ALA A 87 -12.99 29.08 5.62
CA ALA A 87 -13.44 28.24 6.73
C ALA A 87 -13.49 26.73 6.37
N LEU A 88 -13.89 26.38 5.13
CA LEU A 88 -13.97 24.99 4.68
C LEU A 88 -12.59 24.41 4.32
N PHE A 89 -11.70 25.20 3.72
CA PHE A 89 -10.34 24.74 3.36
C PHE A 89 -9.38 24.72 4.57
N ILE A 90 -9.48 25.69 5.46
CA ILE A 90 -8.65 25.77 6.68
C ILE A 90 -9.05 24.64 7.66
N GLY A 91 -10.35 24.40 7.86
CA GLY A 91 -10.81 23.39 8.82
C GLY A 91 -10.31 21.98 8.50
N ALA A 92 -10.28 21.59 7.23
CA ALA A 92 -9.76 20.28 6.81
C ALA A 92 -8.23 20.16 6.96
N PHE A 93 -7.50 21.26 6.70
CA PHE A 93 -6.05 21.29 6.88
C PHE A 93 -5.67 21.19 8.36
N GLU A 94 -6.32 21.97 9.22
CA GLU A 94 -6.09 21.99 10.66
C GLU A 94 -6.42 20.64 11.31
N TYR A 95 -7.49 19.97 10.87
CA TYR A 95 -7.81 18.62 11.33
C TYR A 95 -6.67 17.63 11.06
N LYS A 96 -6.14 17.61 9.83
CA LYS A 96 -5.06 16.69 9.46
C LYS A 96 -3.75 17.01 10.22
N GLN A 97 -3.47 18.29 10.47
CA GLN A 97 -2.32 18.70 11.28
C GLN A 97 -2.47 18.31 12.75
N ASN A 98 -3.65 18.45 13.34
CA ASN A 98 -3.92 18.06 14.73
C ASN A 98 -3.70 16.55 14.95
N GLU A 99 -4.21 15.70 14.05
CA GLU A 99 -4.00 14.25 14.13
C GLU A 99 -2.52 13.87 13.98
N LEU A 100 -1.79 14.52 13.06
CA LEU A 100 -0.35 14.31 12.93
C LEU A 100 0.40 14.73 14.20
N GLN A 101 -0.02 15.81 14.85
CA GLN A 101 0.61 16.28 16.09
C GLN A 101 0.36 15.29 17.23
N LYS A 102 -0.87 14.81 17.43
CA LYS A 102 -1.18 13.77 18.42
C LYS A 102 -0.34 12.51 18.24
N PHE A 103 -0.13 12.09 16.99
CA PHE A 103 0.76 10.96 16.69
C PHE A 103 2.21 11.24 17.10
N LYS A 104 2.74 12.42 16.74
CA LYS A 104 4.10 12.83 17.16
C LYS A 104 4.24 12.86 18.67
N ASP A 105 3.24 13.38 19.38
CA ASP A 105 3.23 13.44 20.84
C ASP A 105 3.19 12.03 21.46
N THR A 106 2.43 11.11 20.86
CA THR A 106 2.40 9.69 21.26
C THR A 106 3.77 9.04 21.08
N VAL A 107 4.41 9.24 19.92
CA VAL A 107 5.74 8.70 19.61
C VAL A 107 6.82 9.29 20.52
N ALA A 108 6.72 10.58 20.88
CA ALA A 108 7.68 11.26 21.75
C ALA A 108 7.69 10.71 23.19
N GLN A 109 6.63 10.01 23.62
CA GLN A 109 6.54 9.36 24.94
C GLN A 109 7.15 7.95 24.95
N LEU A 110 7.50 7.40 23.79
CA LEU A 110 8.10 6.06 23.68
C LEU A 110 9.59 6.08 24.05
N PRO A 111 10.17 4.92 24.40
CA PRO A 111 11.60 4.81 24.66
C PRO A 111 12.45 5.34 23.50
N ALA A 112 13.52 6.07 23.83
CA ALA A 112 14.43 6.64 22.84
C ALA A 112 15.11 5.54 22.00
N THR A 113 15.22 5.78 20.69
CA THR A 113 15.81 4.85 19.71
C THR A 113 17.07 5.38 19.05
N ASP A 114 17.75 6.37 19.64
CA ASP A 114 18.95 6.98 19.05
C ASP A 114 20.12 6.00 18.88
N HIS A 115 20.14 4.91 19.65
CA HIS A 115 21.14 3.84 19.57
C HIS A 115 20.76 2.73 18.56
N VAL A 116 19.55 2.76 18.01
CA VAL A 116 19.02 1.74 17.09
C VAL A 116 19.32 2.16 15.65
N SER A 117 19.96 1.28 14.87
CA SER A 117 20.24 1.49 13.45
C SER A 117 19.09 0.99 12.57
N SER A 118 18.58 -0.21 12.84
CA SER A 118 17.40 -0.80 12.18
C SER A 118 16.73 -1.84 13.08
N ILE A 119 15.50 -2.22 12.75
CA ILE A 119 14.81 -3.36 13.36
C ILE A 119 14.42 -4.33 12.24
N GLU A 120 14.91 -5.56 12.31
CA GLU A 120 14.43 -6.65 11.46
C GLU A 120 13.28 -7.38 12.15
N LEU A 121 12.14 -7.47 11.48
CA LEU A 121 10.95 -8.18 11.94
C LEU A 121 10.82 -9.49 11.18
N LEU A 122 10.84 -10.59 11.90
CA LEU A 122 10.73 -11.96 11.38
C LEU A 122 9.33 -12.49 11.67
N GLY A 123 8.56 -12.78 10.61
CA GLY A 123 7.24 -13.38 10.70
C GLY A 123 7.31 -14.88 10.84
N LEU A 124 6.94 -15.41 12.01
CA LEU A 124 6.91 -16.84 12.29
C LEU A 124 5.45 -17.33 12.33
N ARG A 125 5.11 -18.35 11.54
CA ARG A 125 3.90 -19.17 11.80
C ARG A 125 4.27 -20.18 12.87
N ASP A 126 3.66 -20.07 14.04
CA ASP A 126 4.02 -20.75 15.29
C ASP A 126 5.37 -20.29 15.87
N LYS A 127 5.36 -19.99 17.18
CA LYS A 127 6.51 -19.51 17.95
C LYS A 127 7.68 -20.50 18.01
N TYR A 128 7.48 -21.73 17.53
CA TYR A 128 8.46 -22.82 17.55
C TYR A 128 9.05 -23.19 16.18
N LEU A 129 8.64 -22.53 15.09
CA LEU A 129 9.20 -22.84 13.77
C LEU A 129 10.65 -22.33 13.62
N ARG A 130 11.49 -23.15 12.97
CA ARG A 130 12.94 -22.90 12.80
C ARG A 130 13.30 -21.89 11.71
N ALA A 131 12.35 -21.50 10.85
CA ALA A 131 12.59 -20.56 9.76
C ALA A 131 11.44 -19.56 9.65
N PRO A 132 11.74 -18.26 9.42
CA PRO A 132 10.72 -17.26 9.19
C PRO A 132 10.01 -17.47 7.85
N GLU A 133 8.71 -17.23 7.83
CA GLU A 133 7.91 -17.22 6.60
C GLU A 133 8.24 -15.99 5.75
N PHE A 134 8.49 -14.87 6.41
CA PHE A 134 8.89 -13.61 5.79
C PHE A 134 9.71 -12.77 6.77
N ASN A 135 10.44 -11.80 6.24
CA ASN A 135 11.12 -10.77 7.03
C ASN A 135 10.84 -9.37 6.48
N THR A 136 11.01 -8.36 7.32
CA THR A 136 10.93 -6.94 6.93
C THR A 136 11.87 -6.14 7.81
N GLU A 137 12.74 -5.36 7.19
CA GLU A 137 13.65 -4.46 7.90
C GLU A 137 13.13 -3.02 7.88
N VAL A 138 13.20 -2.37 9.05
CA VAL A 138 12.82 -0.98 9.24
C VAL A 138 14.04 -0.18 9.68
N ASP A 139 14.65 0.53 8.74
CA ASP A 139 15.79 1.41 9.01
C ASP A 139 15.37 2.60 9.87
N ASN A 140 16.22 3.01 10.81
CA ASN A 140 16.02 4.22 11.61
C ASN A 140 16.44 5.48 10.84
N VAL A 141 15.72 5.76 9.76
CA VAL A 141 15.90 6.94 8.90
C VAL A 141 14.68 7.84 8.93
N GLU A 142 14.83 9.09 8.49
CA GLU A 142 13.72 10.03 8.36
C GLU A 142 12.54 9.41 7.60
N GLY A 143 11.31 9.64 8.09
CA GLY A 143 10.10 9.00 7.58
C GLY A 143 9.80 7.61 8.17
N LYS A 144 10.82 6.84 8.60
CA LYS A 144 10.64 5.52 9.25
C LYS A 144 10.85 5.53 10.77
N ARG A 145 11.51 6.55 11.33
CA ARG A 145 11.84 6.67 12.77
C ARG A 145 10.66 6.37 13.72
N ALA A 146 9.47 6.85 13.37
CA ALA A 146 8.28 6.63 14.21
C ALA A 146 7.89 5.14 14.29
N SER A 147 8.00 4.41 13.18
CA SER A 147 7.74 2.96 13.19
C SER A 147 8.81 2.21 13.97
N VAL A 148 10.09 2.62 13.87
CA VAL A 148 11.17 2.07 14.69
C VAL A 148 10.88 2.26 16.18
N ALA A 149 10.48 3.47 16.60
CA ALA A 149 10.11 3.74 18.00
C ALA A 149 8.94 2.87 18.49
N ILE A 150 7.89 2.72 17.67
CA ILE A 150 6.73 1.88 18.01
C ILE A 150 7.15 0.41 18.13
N TYR A 151 7.83 -0.14 17.14
CA TYR A 151 8.26 -1.55 17.20
C TYR A 151 9.25 -1.81 18.34
N HIS A 152 10.19 -0.90 18.57
CA HIS A 152 11.10 -0.98 19.71
C HIS A 152 10.35 -1.03 21.04
N ALA A 153 9.35 -0.15 21.23
CA ALA A 153 8.53 -0.12 22.43
C ALA A 153 7.73 -1.43 22.60
N LEU A 154 7.11 -1.94 21.54
CA LEU A 154 6.36 -3.19 21.57
C LEU A 154 7.25 -4.39 21.89
N LEU A 155 8.43 -4.48 21.27
CA LEU A 155 9.38 -5.56 21.54
C LEU A 155 9.94 -5.48 22.96
N SER A 156 10.19 -4.27 23.46
CA SER A 156 10.65 -4.06 24.84
C SER A 156 9.61 -4.49 25.88
N GLU A 157 8.33 -4.30 25.60
CA GLU A 157 7.24 -4.61 26.52
C GLU A 157 6.76 -6.07 26.43
N PHE A 158 6.65 -6.61 25.21
CA PHE A 158 6.05 -7.93 24.99
C PHE A 158 7.07 -9.02 24.63
N GLY A 159 8.30 -8.66 24.25
CA GLY A 159 9.33 -9.57 23.72
C GLY A 159 9.06 -10.05 22.29
N VAL A 160 7.81 -10.34 21.96
CA VAL A 160 7.33 -10.73 20.64
C VAL A 160 6.04 -9.97 20.31
N ILE A 161 5.85 -9.60 19.05
CA ILE A 161 4.62 -8.95 18.60
C ILE A 161 3.59 -10.05 18.29
N ASN A 162 2.79 -10.38 19.30
CA ASN A 162 1.60 -11.23 19.20
C ASN A 162 0.33 -10.37 19.04
N ALA A 163 -0.86 -10.99 18.98
CA ALA A 163 -2.12 -10.26 18.79
C ALA A 163 -2.31 -9.08 19.78
N ARG A 164 -2.01 -9.28 21.07
CA ARG A 164 -2.13 -8.21 22.08
C ARG A 164 -1.16 -7.06 21.83
N ALA A 165 0.08 -7.38 21.45
CA ALA A 165 1.06 -6.36 21.09
C ALA A 165 0.67 -5.63 19.80
N ALA A 166 0.09 -6.33 18.82
CA ALA A 166 -0.38 -5.75 17.57
C ALA A 166 -1.57 -4.81 17.79
N GLU A 167 -2.54 -5.16 18.64
CA GLU A 167 -3.61 -4.25 19.07
C GLU A 167 -3.05 -2.97 19.68
N LYS A 168 -2.08 -3.09 20.61
CA LYS A 168 -1.42 -1.92 21.19
C LYS A 168 -0.68 -1.10 20.12
N GLY A 169 0.01 -1.77 19.20
CA GLY A 169 0.71 -1.11 18.08
C GLY A 169 -0.24 -0.30 17.21
N LEU A 170 -1.41 -0.84 16.87
CA LEU A 170 -2.43 -0.10 16.12
C LEU A 170 -2.90 1.14 16.90
N LEU A 171 -3.09 1.04 18.22
CA LEU A 171 -3.42 2.21 19.05
C LEU A 171 -2.33 3.29 18.99
N LEU A 172 -1.05 2.89 18.98
CA LEU A 172 0.08 3.83 18.85
C LEU A 172 0.14 4.48 17.46
N TYR A 173 -0.20 3.76 16.40
CA TYR A 173 -0.32 4.32 15.04
C TYR A 173 -1.52 5.26 14.88
N GLY A 174 -2.54 5.12 15.73
CA GLY A 174 -3.65 6.05 15.88
C GLY A 174 -4.31 6.45 14.55
N PRO A 175 -4.17 7.70 14.10
CA PRO A 175 -4.90 8.23 12.93
C PRO A 175 -4.59 7.53 11.60
N PHE A 176 -3.45 6.85 11.47
CA PHE A 176 -3.07 6.18 10.21
C PHE A 176 -3.74 4.82 10.02
N VAL A 177 -4.29 4.24 11.09
CA VAL A 177 -4.89 2.89 11.07
C VAL A 177 -6.08 2.81 10.12
N GLU A 178 -6.95 3.81 10.13
CA GLU A 178 -8.15 3.82 9.29
C GLU A 178 -7.82 3.96 7.79
N GLU A 179 -6.77 4.71 7.46
CA GLU A 179 -6.28 4.80 6.08
C GLU A 179 -5.71 3.45 5.62
N ALA A 180 -4.86 2.83 6.45
CA ALA A 180 -4.28 1.52 6.17
C ALA A 180 -5.37 0.45 5.96
N ARG A 181 -6.40 0.45 6.81
CA ARG A 181 -7.56 -0.45 6.70
C ARG A 181 -8.33 -0.26 5.38
N ARG A 182 -8.53 0.99 4.94
CA ARG A 182 -9.26 1.30 3.69
C ARG A 182 -8.42 1.06 2.44
N LYS A 183 -7.10 1.18 2.54
CA LYS A 183 -6.16 1.05 1.42
C LYS A 183 -4.97 0.16 1.85
N PRO A 184 -5.14 -1.17 1.82
CA PRO A 184 -4.07 -2.11 2.13
C PRO A 184 -2.82 -1.82 1.28
N GLY A 185 -1.64 -1.88 1.90
CA GLY A 185 -0.35 -1.55 1.27
C GLY A 185 0.04 -0.07 1.33
N SER A 186 -0.84 0.82 1.80
CA SER A 186 -0.51 2.25 1.98
C SER A 186 0.43 2.49 3.17
N HIS A 187 0.38 1.62 4.17
CA HIS A 187 1.19 1.69 5.38
C HIS A 187 1.75 0.31 5.71
N PRO A 188 2.84 -0.15 5.04
CA PRO A 188 3.32 -1.53 5.15
C PRO A 188 3.55 -2.00 6.59
N ASN A 189 3.99 -1.10 7.49
CA ASN A 189 4.18 -1.43 8.90
C ASN A 189 2.85 -1.65 9.65
N ILE A 190 1.81 -0.87 9.35
CA ILE A 190 0.48 -1.08 9.93
C ILE A 190 -0.14 -2.36 9.37
N ASP A 191 0.08 -2.64 8.08
CA ASP A 191 -0.37 -3.86 7.42
C ASP A 191 0.23 -5.12 8.07
N LEU A 192 1.48 -5.07 8.54
CA LEU A 192 2.09 -6.16 9.31
C LEU A 192 1.33 -6.45 10.62
N LEU A 193 0.88 -5.39 11.33
CA LEU A 193 0.12 -5.56 12.56
C LEU A 193 -1.27 -6.14 12.28
N PHE A 194 -1.94 -5.72 11.20
CA PHE A 194 -3.20 -6.34 10.79
C PHE A 194 -3.01 -7.82 10.46
N ARG A 195 -1.92 -8.18 9.78
CA ARG A 195 -1.62 -9.58 9.49
C ARG A 195 -1.50 -10.43 10.76
N VAL A 196 -0.85 -9.93 11.80
CA VAL A 196 -0.74 -10.62 13.10
C VAL A 196 -2.11 -10.81 13.77
N LEU A 197 -3.04 -9.87 13.57
CA LEU A 197 -4.40 -9.97 14.12
C LEU A 197 -5.29 -10.92 13.31
N ASP A 198 -5.17 -10.89 11.99
CA ASP A 198 -5.95 -11.74 11.07
C ASP A 198 -5.47 -13.20 11.11
N GLU A 199 -4.19 -13.42 11.44
CA GLU A 199 -3.57 -14.73 11.56
C GLU A 199 -3.03 -14.98 12.99
N PRO A 200 -3.82 -15.51 13.93
CA PRO A 200 -3.41 -15.67 15.34
C PRO A 200 -2.17 -16.55 15.55
N GLN A 201 -1.85 -17.42 14.58
CA GLN A 201 -0.65 -18.24 14.57
C GLN A 201 0.62 -17.48 14.16
N VAL A 202 0.50 -16.28 13.58
CA VAL A 202 1.63 -15.46 13.16
C VAL A 202 2.05 -14.57 14.31
N VAL A 203 3.35 -14.53 14.58
CA VAL A 203 3.98 -13.59 15.50
C VAL A 203 5.18 -12.94 14.84
N LEU A 204 5.48 -11.69 15.19
CA LEU A 204 6.72 -11.04 14.74
C LEU A 204 7.76 -11.05 15.85
N VAL A 205 8.91 -11.65 15.56
CA VAL A 205 10.10 -11.58 16.41
C VAL A 205 10.98 -10.45 15.88
N GLY A 206 11.42 -9.55 16.75
CA GLY A 206 12.27 -8.45 16.37
C GLY A 206 13.74 -8.68 16.69
N GLN A 207 14.62 -8.33 15.77
CA GLN A 207 16.06 -8.21 15.99
C GLN A 207 16.44 -6.72 15.89
N ILE A 208 16.96 -6.18 16.99
CA ILE A 208 17.34 -4.77 17.09
C ILE A 208 18.81 -4.66 16.71
N ASN A 209 19.10 -3.97 15.62
CA ASN A 209 20.45 -3.64 15.22
C ASN A 209 20.83 -2.29 15.86
N THR A 210 22.01 -2.20 16.45
CA THR A 210 22.54 -0.96 17.02
C THR A 210 23.58 -0.34 16.09
N LEU A 211 23.90 0.93 16.34
CA LEU A 211 24.97 1.66 15.63
C LEU A 211 26.38 1.19 16.02
#